data_AF-A0AAV0HKM5-F1
#
_entry.id   AF-A0AAV0HKM5-F1
#
_cell.length_a   1.000
_cell.length_b   1.000
_cell.length_c   1.000
_cell.angle_alpha   90.00
_cell.angle_beta   90.00
_cell.angle_gamma   90.00
#
_symmetry.space_group_name_H-M   'P 1'
#
loop_
_entity.id
_entity.type
_entity.pdbx_description
1 polymer ?
#
loop_
_entity_poly.entity_id
_entity_poly.type
_entity_poly.pdbx_seq_one_letter_code
_entity_poly.pdbx_strand_id
1 'polypeptide(L)'
;MRKKRALLKFKTLVEDAICKNYLVDKPKKLLLSSCRKSKRNAKEQQQQLREDISLWGVPLLPSRDHEGTEIVLLKFLKANNYKVRSAFYMLRKVMKWRKEYGTDSILDEDLLTRDNDELKDVVHTGSTDKQGRPLYYTVYGAFKDKALCTKVLGTEESRENFLRLKVQNLEKSIKQLSFKSGGVDSIVQITDLKNFPAPMKELSSISKKIVTLFQSNYPGIINKNVRLNSDCD
;
A
#
# COMPACT_ATOMS: atom_id res chain seq x y z
N MET A 1 -23.12 -0.24 -18.28
CA MET A 1 -22.79 -1.57 -18.86
C MET A 1 -21.30 -1.92 -18.87
N ARG A 2 -20.40 -1.09 -19.46
CA ARG A 2 -18.96 -1.42 -19.63
C ARG A 2 -18.18 -1.65 -18.32
N LYS A 3 -18.38 -0.81 -17.29
CA LYS A 3 -17.68 -0.89 -16.00
C LYS A 3 -18.03 -2.16 -15.21
N LYS A 4 -19.33 -2.50 -15.12
CA LYS A 4 -19.81 -3.75 -14.47
C LYS A 4 -19.22 -5.01 -15.14
N ARG A 5 -19.17 -5.02 -16.49
CA ARG A 5 -18.54 -6.10 -17.25
C ARG A 5 -17.03 -6.21 -16.99
N ALA A 6 -16.33 -5.08 -16.87
CA ALA A 6 -14.90 -5.06 -16.55
C ALA A 6 -14.63 -5.64 -15.15
N LEU A 7 -15.46 -5.27 -14.17
CA LEU A 7 -15.37 -5.81 -12.82
C LEU A 7 -15.62 -7.31 -12.77
N LEU A 8 -16.66 -7.82 -13.43
CA LEU A 8 -16.94 -9.25 -13.46
C LEU A 8 -15.77 -10.04 -14.05
N LYS A 9 -15.25 -9.60 -15.21
CA LYS A 9 -14.05 -10.20 -15.81
C LYS A 9 -12.84 -10.14 -14.90
N PHE A 10 -12.69 -9.05 -14.15
CA PHE A 10 -11.58 -8.89 -13.23
C PHE A 10 -11.70 -9.83 -12.02
N LYS A 11 -12.89 -9.97 -11.42
CA LYS A 11 -13.19 -10.95 -10.37
C LYS A 11 -12.80 -12.35 -10.82
N THR A 12 -13.26 -12.79 -12.00
CA THR A 12 -12.93 -14.11 -12.54
C THR A 12 -11.42 -14.34 -12.71
N LEU A 13 -10.67 -13.33 -13.18
CA LEU A 13 -9.21 -13.46 -13.32
C LEU A 13 -8.49 -13.54 -11.98
N VAL A 14 -8.92 -12.76 -10.99
CA VAL A 14 -8.35 -12.79 -9.64
C VAL A 14 -8.62 -14.14 -8.99
N GLU A 15 -9.85 -14.64 -9.10
CA GLU A 15 -10.22 -15.95 -8.60
C GLU A 15 -9.41 -17.07 -9.23
N ASP A 16 -9.30 -17.10 -10.57
CA ASP A 16 -8.46 -18.06 -11.29
C ASP A 16 -7.00 -18.01 -10.81
N ALA A 17 -6.48 -16.80 -10.58
CA ALA A 17 -5.11 -16.59 -10.12
C ALA A 17 -4.85 -17.06 -8.68
N ILE A 18 -5.83 -16.91 -7.79
CA ILE A 18 -5.76 -17.43 -6.43
C ILE A 18 -5.87 -18.96 -6.46
N CYS A 19 -6.87 -19.50 -7.17
CA CYS A 19 -7.10 -20.95 -7.27
C CYS A 19 -5.90 -21.71 -7.86
N LYS A 20 -5.26 -21.15 -8.90
CA LYS A 20 -4.06 -21.71 -9.53
C LYS A 20 -2.74 -21.23 -8.91
N ASN A 21 -2.81 -20.48 -7.81
CA ASN A 21 -1.67 -20.00 -7.02
C ASN A 21 -0.58 -19.27 -7.84
N TYR A 22 -1.00 -18.34 -8.72
CA TYR A 22 -0.09 -17.50 -9.49
C TYR A 22 -0.30 -15.99 -9.29
N LEU A 23 -1.17 -15.60 -8.35
CA LEU A 23 -1.39 -14.19 -8.05
C LEU A 23 -0.09 -13.52 -7.55
N VAL A 24 0.61 -14.15 -6.60
CA VAL A 24 1.83 -13.62 -5.98
C VAL A 24 3.10 -14.18 -6.65
N ASP A 25 3.20 -15.51 -6.74
CA ASP A 25 4.37 -16.18 -7.30
C ASP A 25 4.15 -16.60 -8.77
N LYS A 26 5.23 -16.95 -9.48
CA LYS A 26 5.09 -17.65 -10.77
C LYS A 26 4.51 -19.05 -10.51
N PRO A 27 3.63 -19.58 -11.39
CA PRO A 27 3.12 -20.93 -11.21
C PRO A 27 4.30 -21.90 -11.16
N LYS A 28 4.46 -22.62 -10.04
CA LYS A 28 5.46 -23.68 -9.95
C LYS A 28 5.06 -24.76 -10.95
N LYS A 29 5.97 -25.15 -11.86
CA LYS A 29 5.82 -26.43 -12.59
C LYS A 29 5.65 -27.50 -11.50
N LEU A 30 4.49 -28.15 -11.47
CA LEU A 30 4.16 -29.21 -10.51
C LEU A 30 5.17 -30.35 -10.69
N LEU A 31 6.24 -30.38 -9.89
CA LEU A 31 7.04 -31.58 -9.69
C LEU A 31 6.23 -32.50 -8.80
N LEU A 32 5.58 -33.46 -9.43
CA LEU A 32 4.75 -34.48 -8.81
C LEU A 32 5.65 -35.44 -8.02
N SER A 33 6.04 -35.10 -6.79
CA SER A 33 6.71 -36.07 -5.91
C SER A 33 5.69 -37.03 -5.31
N SER A 34 6.01 -38.31 -5.43
CA SER A 34 5.19 -39.49 -5.19
C SER A 34 5.14 -39.86 -3.71
N CYS A 35 4.28 -39.20 -2.92
CA CYS A 35 3.89 -39.74 -1.61
C CYS A 35 2.43 -39.38 -1.28
N ARG A 36 1.56 -40.40 -1.08
CA ARG A 36 0.10 -40.20 -0.92
C ARG A 36 -0.29 -39.56 0.43
N LYS A 37 0.52 -39.73 1.48
CA LYS A 37 0.26 -39.15 2.82
C LYS A 37 0.58 -37.64 2.89
N SER A 38 1.59 -37.15 2.14
CA SER A 38 1.91 -35.71 2.11
C SER A 38 0.90 -34.88 1.29
N LYS A 39 0.13 -35.52 0.39
CA LYS A 39 -0.84 -34.84 -0.48
C LYS A 39 -2.06 -34.27 0.24
N ARG A 40 -2.49 -34.85 1.37
CA ARG A 40 -3.68 -34.37 2.10
C ARG A 40 -3.35 -33.10 2.90
N ASN A 41 -2.29 -33.15 3.70
CA ASN A 41 -1.76 -31.99 4.42
C ASN A 41 -1.31 -30.87 3.45
N ALA A 42 -0.68 -31.22 2.31
CA ALA A 42 -0.31 -30.21 1.31
C ALA A 42 -1.54 -29.56 0.63
N LYS A 43 -2.65 -30.30 0.44
CA LYS A 43 -3.90 -29.74 -0.09
C LYS A 43 -4.59 -28.84 0.92
N GLU A 44 -4.61 -29.22 2.19
CA GLU A 44 -5.18 -28.43 3.29
C GLU A 44 -4.38 -27.15 3.52
N GLN A 45 -3.04 -27.23 3.56
CA GLN A 45 -2.17 -26.05 3.63
C GLN A 45 -2.30 -25.15 2.40
N GLN A 46 -2.40 -25.70 1.19
CA GLN A 46 -2.67 -24.91 -0.01
C GLN A 46 -4.06 -24.27 0.02
N GLN A 47 -5.05 -24.91 0.64
CA GLN A 47 -6.38 -24.37 0.78
C GLN A 47 -6.40 -23.21 1.78
N GLN A 48 -5.77 -23.36 2.94
CA GLN A 48 -5.54 -22.25 3.89
C GLN A 48 -4.78 -21.09 3.26
N LEU A 49 -3.70 -21.37 2.52
CA LEU A 49 -2.94 -20.32 1.82
C LEU A 49 -3.78 -19.58 0.76
N ARG A 50 -4.74 -20.25 0.10
CA ARG A 50 -5.69 -19.60 -0.81
C ARG A 50 -6.71 -18.76 -0.06
N GLU A 51 -7.09 -19.23 1.10
CA GLU A 51 -8.08 -18.64 1.99
C GLU A 51 -7.55 -17.40 2.72
N ASP A 52 -6.24 -17.28 2.94
CA ASP A 52 -5.66 -16.16 3.67
C ASP A 52 -5.24 -14.98 2.78
N ILE A 53 -5.40 -15.07 1.46
CA ILE A 53 -5.01 -13.98 0.55
C ILE A 53 -5.93 -12.78 0.74
N SER A 54 -5.37 -11.75 1.38
CA SER A 54 -6.02 -10.47 1.62
C SER A 54 -5.14 -9.30 1.18
N LEU A 55 -5.76 -8.13 0.99
CA LEU A 55 -5.08 -6.87 0.76
C LEU A 55 -5.76 -5.80 1.60
N TRP A 56 -4.97 -5.09 2.40
CA TRP A 56 -5.48 -4.06 3.33
C TRP A 56 -6.55 -4.59 4.30
N GLY A 57 -6.42 -5.87 4.73
CA GLY A 57 -7.38 -6.54 5.60
C GLY A 57 -8.64 -7.08 4.89
N VAL A 58 -8.76 -6.89 3.58
CA VAL A 58 -9.90 -7.35 2.79
C VAL A 58 -9.55 -8.64 2.05
N PRO A 59 -10.33 -9.72 2.18
CA PRO A 59 -10.14 -10.94 1.40
C PRO A 59 -10.22 -10.66 -0.11
N LEU A 60 -9.28 -11.17 -0.90
CA LEU A 60 -9.29 -10.98 -2.35
C LEU A 60 -10.06 -12.06 -3.12
N LEU A 61 -10.37 -13.18 -2.48
CA LEU A 61 -11.08 -14.30 -3.10
C LEU A 61 -12.56 -13.92 -3.34
N PRO A 62 -13.00 -13.71 -4.60
CA PRO A 62 -14.34 -13.17 -4.88
C PRO A 62 -15.49 -14.10 -4.47
N SER A 63 -15.27 -15.41 -4.44
CA SER A 63 -16.25 -16.41 -4.00
C SER A 63 -16.62 -16.33 -2.52
N ARG A 64 -15.88 -15.54 -1.72
CA ARG A 64 -16.26 -15.25 -0.32
C ARG A 64 -17.33 -14.18 -0.18
N ASP A 65 -17.71 -13.53 -1.28
CA ASP A 65 -18.74 -12.49 -1.33
C ASP A 65 -18.58 -11.38 -0.28
N HIS A 66 -17.33 -11.04 0.05
CA HIS A 66 -17.03 -9.96 0.99
C HIS A 66 -17.20 -8.61 0.29
N GLU A 67 -17.99 -7.71 0.88
CA GLU A 67 -18.33 -6.41 0.26
C GLU A 67 -17.09 -5.58 -0.12
N GLY A 68 -16.06 -5.60 0.74
CA GLY A 68 -14.81 -4.90 0.52
C GLY A 68 -14.01 -5.40 -0.67
N THR A 69 -14.17 -6.66 -1.09
CA THR A 69 -13.43 -7.25 -2.21
C THR A 69 -13.71 -6.46 -3.48
N GLU A 70 -14.98 -6.11 -3.73
CA GLU A 70 -15.35 -5.29 -4.87
C GLU A 70 -14.75 -3.89 -4.80
N ILE A 71 -14.75 -3.27 -3.61
CA ILE A 71 -14.18 -1.93 -3.40
C ILE A 71 -12.69 -1.93 -3.72
N VAL A 72 -11.93 -2.90 -3.20
CA VAL A 72 -10.50 -3.04 -3.48
C VAL A 72 -10.25 -3.27 -4.97
N LEU A 73 -10.95 -4.22 -5.61
CA LEU A 73 -10.76 -4.47 -7.05
C LEU A 73 -11.12 -3.26 -7.92
N LEU A 74 -12.15 -2.50 -7.53
CA LEU A 74 -12.52 -1.27 -8.23
C LEU A 74 -11.43 -0.20 -8.16
N LYS A 75 -10.63 -0.14 -7.08
CA LYS A 75 -9.49 0.80 -7.02
C LYS A 75 -8.45 0.50 -8.10
N PHE A 76 -8.08 -0.77 -8.30
CA PHE A 76 -7.17 -1.18 -9.38
C PHE A 76 -7.74 -0.90 -10.76
N LEU A 77 -9.04 -1.16 -10.98
CA LEU A 77 -9.70 -0.84 -12.25
C LEU A 77 -9.72 0.66 -12.51
N LYS A 78 -10.08 1.49 -11.51
CA LYS A 78 -10.10 2.95 -11.64
C LYS A 78 -8.70 3.48 -11.98
N ALA A 79 -7.66 3.02 -11.29
CA ALA A 79 -6.27 3.40 -11.55
C ALA A 79 -5.77 3.01 -12.96
N ASN A 80 -6.43 2.07 -13.63
CA ASN A 80 -6.06 1.57 -14.95
C ASN A 80 -7.14 1.85 -16.02
N ASN A 81 -7.98 2.87 -15.82
CA ASN A 81 -9.04 3.27 -16.76
C ASN A 81 -9.94 2.08 -17.18
N TYR A 82 -10.23 1.18 -16.24
CA TYR A 82 -11.01 -0.05 -16.40
C TYR A 82 -10.43 -1.05 -17.44
N LYS A 83 -9.12 -0.97 -17.73
CA LYS A 83 -8.40 -1.99 -18.51
C LYS A 83 -8.08 -3.20 -17.63
N VAL A 84 -8.89 -4.26 -17.77
CA VAL A 84 -8.85 -5.46 -16.91
C VAL A 84 -7.45 -6.08 -16.83
N ARG A 85 -6.77 -6.28 -17.96
CA ARG A 85 -5.42 -6.89 -17.97
C ARG A 85 -4.39 -6.03 -17.25
N SER A 86 -4.45 -4.70 -17.41
CA SER A 86 -3.55 -3.75 -16.74
C SER A 86 -3.82 -3.72 -15.23
N ALA A 87 -5.08 -3.68 -14.81
CA ALA A 87 -5.48 -3.74 -13.41
C ALA A 87 -5.01 -5.04 -12.74
N PHE A 88 -5.16 -6.18 -13.42
CA PHE A 88 -4.68 -7.47 -12.93
C PHE A 88 -3.15 -7.53 -12.82
N TYR A 89 -2.44 -7.02 -13.83
CA TYR A 89 -0.99 -6.91 -13.76
C TYR A 89 -0.51 -6.03 -12.60
N MET A 90 -1.18 -4.89 -12.39
CA MET A 90 -0.90 -4.00 -11.26
C MET A 90 -1.16 -4.71 -9.92
N LEU A 91 -2.29 -5.40 -9.76
CA LEU A 91 -2.58 -6.18 -8.54
C LEU A 91 -1.49 -7.19 -8.25
N ARG A 92 -1.07 -7.98 -9.24
CA ARG A 92 0.04 -8.95 -9.06
C ARG A 92 1.34 -8.27 -8.64
N LYS A 93 1.67 -7.12 -9.25
CA LYS A 93 2.83 -6.33 -8.84
C LYS A 93 2.75 -5.88 -7.39
N VAL A 94 1.59 -5.36 -6.97
CA VAL A 94 1.38 -4.92 -5.57
C VAL A 94 1.53 -6.11 -4.62
N MET A 95 0.86 -7.23 -4.88
CA MET A 95 0.95 -8.41 -4.03
C MET A 95 2.38 -8.94 -3.92
N LYS A 96 3.12 -8.97 -5.04
CA LYS A 96 4.52 -9.36 -5.06
C LYS A 96 5.39 -8.36 -4.27
N TRP A 97 5.23 -7.06 -4.50
CA TRP A 97 5.96 -6.02 -3.78
C TRP A 97 5.71 -6.09 -2.28
N ARG A 98 4.45 -6.28 -1.83
CA ARG A 98 4.13 -6.40 -0.40
C ARG A 98 4.90 -7.54 0.26
N LYS A 99 4.98 -8.69 -0.41
CA LYS A 99 5.76 -9.86 0.04
C LYS A 99 7.25 -9.56 0.10
N GLU A 100 7.82 -8.97 -0.95
CA GLU A 100 9.26 -8.66 -1.02
C GLU A 100 9.67 -7.54 -0.04
N TYR A 101 8.79 -6.55 0.18
CA TYR A 101 9.04 -5.41 1.05
C TYR A 101 8.76 -5.70 2.54
N GLY A 102 8.13 -6.83 2.85
CA GLY A 102 7.70 -7.17 4.22
C GLY A 102 6.58 -6.26 4.72
N THR A 103 5.69 -5.81 3.85
CA THR A 103 4.68 -4.78 4.20
C THR A 103 3.65 -5.29 5.22
N ASP A 104 3.33 -6.58 5.19
CA ASP A 104 2.27 -7.11 6.06
C ASP A 104 2.70 -7.20 7.54
N SER A 105 4.01 -7.26 7.82
CA SER A 105 4.61 -7.23 9.16
C SER A 105 5.21 -5.88 9.54
N ILE A 106 5.11 -4.87 8.67
CA ILE A 106 5.82 -3.59 8.88
C ILE A 106 5.32 -2.84 10.11
N LEU A 107 4.09 -3.11 10.57
CA LEU A 107 3.53 -2.47 11.76
C LEU A 107 4.16 -2.98 13.07
N ASP A 108 4.80 -4.16 13.03
CA ASP A 108 5.47 -4.77 14.18
C ASP A 108 6.94 -4.32 14.29
N GLU A 109 7.45 -3.60 13.28
CA GLU A 109 8.82 -3.06 13.26
C GLU A 109 8.94 -1.81 14.14
N ASP A 110 9.92 -1.78 15.03
CA ASP A 110 10.25 -0.58 15.79
C ASP A 110 11.13 0.37 14.95
N LEU A 111 10.50 1.11 14.05
CA LEU A 111 11.17 2.09 13.18
C LEU A 111 11.35 3.46 13.86
N LEU A 112 10.63 3.70 14.96
CA LEU A 112 10.66 4.92 15.77
C LEU A 112 11.41 4.68 17.09
N THR A 113 12.63 4.15 16.99
CA THR A 113 13.55 4.03 18.13
C THR A 113 13.86 5.40 18.74
N ARG A 114 14.53 5.42 19.91
CA ARG A 114 14.99 6.67 20.55
C ARG A 114 15.79 7.59 19.62
N ASP A 115 16.45 7.02 18.60
CA ASP A 115 17.20 7.78 17.61
C ASP A 115 16.31 8.43 16.54
N ASN A 116 15.05 8.02 16.38
CA ASN A 116 14.11 8.53 15.39
C ASN A 116 12.89 9.22 16.03
N ASP A 117 12.94 9.52 17.32
CA ASP A 117 11.83 10.15 18.07
C ASP A 117 11.42 11.49 17.45
N GLU A 118 12.39 12.23 16.93
CA GLU A 118 12.23 13.50 16.19
C GLU A 118 11.41 13.36 14.89
N LEU A 119 11.26 12.13 14.35
CA LEU A 119 10.40 11.86 13.19
C LEU A 119 8.92 11.72 13.57
N LYS A 120 8.57 11.63 14.86
CA LYS A 120 7.16 11.67 15.31
C LYS A 120 6.50 13.01 15.00
N ASP A 121 7.28 14.09 15.03
CA ASP A 121 6.81 15.44 14.69
C ASP A 121 6.66 15.66 13.18
N VAL A 122 7.17 14.72 12.37
CA VAL A 122 7.07 14.78 10.91
C VAL A 122 5.76 14.19 10.41
N VAL A 123 5.11 13.29 11.16
CA VAL A 123 3.90 12.59 10.72
C VAL A 123 2.81 12.61 11.80
N HIS A 124 1.68 13.22 11.48
CA HIS A 124 0.52 13.24 12.39
C HIS A 124 -0.68 12.50 11.77
N THR A 125 -1.37 11.74 12.62
CA THR A 125 -2.59 10.99 12.29
C THR A 125 -3.61 11.16 13.41
N GLY A 126 -4.90 10.95 13.13
CA GLY A 126 -5.96 11.01 14.16
C GLY A 126 -7.04 12.06 13.94
N SER A 127 -6.96 12.84 12.87
CA SER A 127 -8.04 13.72 12.41
C SER A 127 -8.70 13.15 11.16
N THR A 128 -9.92 13.61 10.84
CA THR A 128 -10.67 13.20 9.63
C THR A 128 -11.17 14.38 8.83
N ASP A 129 -11.33 14.22 7.51
CA ASP A 129 -12.04 15.20 6.68
C ASP A 129 -13.56 15.20 6.94
N LYS A 130 -14.30 16.09 6.26
CA LYS A 130 -15.76 16.19 6.36
C LYS A 130 -16.51 14.93 5.91
N GLN A 131 -15.85 13.99 5.23
CA GLN A 131 -16.41 12.70 4.82
C GLN A 131 -15.89 11.54 5.69
N GLY A 132 -15.21 11.83 6.80
CA GLY A 132 -14.66 10.83 7.72
C GLY A 132 -13.35 10.20 7.25
N ARG A 133 -12.72 10.68 6.17
CA ARG A 133 -11.44 10.13 5.69
C ARG A 133 -10.31 10.49 6.65
N PRO A 134 -9.50 9.53 7.12
CA PRO A 134 -8.31 9.84 7.90
C PRO A 134 -7.43 10.85 7.19
N LEU A 135 -6.93 11.82 7.96
CA LEU A 135 -5.94 12.78 7.52
C LEU A 135 -4.56 12.25 7.88
N TYR A 136 -3.72 12.12 6.85
CA TYR A 136 -2.31 11.77 6.97
C TYR A 136 -1.47 13.02 6.75
N TYR A 137 -1.06 13.66 7.84
CA TYR A 137 -0.24 14.87 7.79
C TYR A 137 1.23 14.52 7.73
N THR A 138 1.96 15.17 6.84
CA THR A 138 3.41 15.20 6.85
C THR A 138 3.89 16.65 6.93
N VAL A 139 4.64 16.99 7.98
CA VAL A 139 5.22 18.32 8.18
C VAL A 139 6.71 18.25 7.89
N TYR A 140 7.16 18.95 6.85
CA TYR A 140 8.59 18.96 6.48
C TYR A 140 9.39 20.06 7.19
N GLY A 141 8.74 20.92 7.99
CA GLY A 141 9.42 22.00 8.73
C GLY A 141 10.49 21.51 9.71
N ALA A 142 10.40 20.26 10.20
CA ALA A 142 11.43 19.65 11.04
C ALA A 142 12.79 19.54 10.32
N PHE A 143 12.80 19.41 8.99
CA PHE A 143 14.03 19.36 8.17
C PHE A 143 14.75 20.72 8.06
N LYS A 144 14.26 21.77 8.72
CA LYS A 144 15.04 23.00 8.94
C LYS A 144 16.31 22.71 9.75
N ASP A 145 16.27 21.71 10.64
CA ASP A 145 17.48 21.23 11.30
C ASP A 145 18.34 20.41 10.32
N LYS A 146 19.53 20.94 10.02
CA LYS A 146 20.50 20.31 9.11
C LYS A 146 21.04 18.99 9.67
N ALA A 147 21.12 18.84 10.99
CA ALA A 147 21.58 17.61 11.62
C ALA A 147 20.55 16.50 11.41
N LEU A 148 19.27 16.77 11.72
CA LEU A 148 18.16 15.86 11.44
C LEU A 148 18.07 15.52 9.94
N CYS A 149 18.22 16.53 9.08
CA CYS A 149 18.17 16.31 7.64
C CYS A 149 19.31 15.41 7.13
N THR A 150 20.54 15.63 7.60
CA THR A 150 21.69 14.79 7.26
C THR A 150 21.51 13.37 7.81
N LYS A 151 20.97 13.25 9.03
CA LYS A 151 20.71 11.97 9.67
C LYS A 151 19.67 11.14 8.91
N VAL A 152 18.59 11.76 8.42
CA VAL A 152 17.48 11.07 7.76
C VAL A 152 17.72 10.87 6.26
N LEU A 153 18.43 11.80 5.61
CA LEU A 153 18.57 11.83 4.15
C LEU A 153 20.01 11.68 3.65
N GLY A 154 21.01 11.70 4.54
CA GLY A 154 22.42 11.74 4.17
C GLY A 154 22.95 10.44 3.58
N THR A 155 22.51 9.29 4.09
CA THR A 155 22.93 7.97 3.59
C THR A 155 21.80 7.25 2.86
N GLU A 156 22.16 6.26 2.02
CA GLU A 156 21.16 5.42 1.34
C GLU A 156 20.30 4.65 2.32
N GLU A 157 20.92 4.03 3.32
CA GLU A 157 20.24 3.32 4.41
C GLU A 157 19.24 4.22 5.15
N SER A 158 19.63 5.46 5.50
CA SER A 158 18.74 6.40 6.19
C SER A 158 17.53 6.77 5.34
N ARG A 159 17.75 6.95 4.03
CA ARG A 159 16.66 7.22 3.07
C ARG A 159 15.73 6.02 2.92
N GLU A 160 16.25 4.79 2.92
CA GLU A 160 15.45 3.57 2.90
C GLU A 160 14.63 3.41 4.19
N ASN A 161 15.22 3.67 5.35
CA ASN A 161 14.52 3.69 6.63
C ASN A 161 13.40 4.74 6.65
N PHE A 162 13.65 5.93 6.09
CA PHE A 162 12.62 6.96 5.95
C PHE A 162 11.47 6.51 5.02
N LEU A 163 11.77 5.81 3.92
CA LEU A 163 10.74 5.20 3.06
C LEU A 163 9.94 4.15 3.82
N ARG A 164 10.58 3.25 4.58
CA ARG A 164 9.90 2.25 5.40
C ARG A 164 8.97 2.91 6.42
N LEU A 165 9.42 3.96 7.10
CA LEU A 165 8.60 4.72 8.05
C LEU A 165 7.38 5.34 7.38
N LYS A 166 7.52 5.88 6.15
CA LYS A 166 6.38 6.42 5.38
C LYS A 166 5.38 5.33 5.02
N VAL A 167 5.85 4.15 4.63
CA VAL A 167 5.00 2.98 4.36
C VAL A 167 4.28 2.53 5.63
N GLN A 168 4.99 2.40 6.74
CA GLN A 168 4.44 1.98 8.03
C GLN A 168 3.31 2.91 8.49
N ASN A 169 3.52 4.23 8.42
CA ASN A 169 2.48 5.18 8.81
C ASN A 169 1.26 5.17 7.87
N LEU A 170 1.47 4.93 6.58
CA LEU A 170 0.37 4.76 5.63
C LEU A 170 -0.42 3.48 5.95
N GLU A 171 0.25 2.35 6.21
CA GLU A 171 -0.39 1.09 6.62
C GLU A 171 -1.18 1.25 7.93
N LYS A 172 -0.63 1.99 8.90
CA LYS A 172 -1.34 2.32 10.15
C LYS A 172 -2.62 3.11 9.89
N SER A 173 -2.58 4.04 8.93
CA SER A 173 -3.76 4.81 8.51
C SER A 173 -4.76 3.93 7.74
N ILE A 174 -4.28 2.98 6.95
CA ILE A 174 -5.13 2.02 6.20
C ILE A 174 -5.94 1.13 7.16
N LYS A 175 -5.42 0.79 8.35
CA LYS A 175 -6.17 0.03 9.37
C LYS A 175 -7.43 0.74 9.88
N GLN A 176 -7.55 2.06 9.68
CA GLN A 176 -8.74 2.84 10.02
C GLN A 176 -9.80 2.82 8.91
N LEU A 177 -9.48 2.25 7.74
CA LEU A 177 -10.39 2.16 6.61
C LEU A 177 -11.31 0.95 6.76
N SER A 178 -12.58 1.16 6.43
CA SER A 178 -13.63 0.15 6.60
C SER A 178 -13.84 -0.74 5.38
N PHE A 179 -13.55 -0.23 4.17
CA PHE A 179 -13.82 -0.91 2.90
C PHE A 179 -15.22 -1.54 2.83
N LYS A 180 -16.25 -0.81 3.27
CA LYS A 180 -17.66 -1.20 3.16
C LYS A 180 -18.45 -0.23 2.30
N SER A 181 -19.63 -0.64 1.84
CA SER A 181 -20.50 0.27 1.07
C SER A 181 -20.84 1.52 1.89
N GLY A 182 -20.62 2.70 1.32
CA GLY A 182 -20.80 4.00 2.02
C GLY A 182 -19.78 4.28 3.12
N GLY A 183 -18.84 3.36 3.38
CA GLY A 183 -17.76 3.54 4.34
C GLY A 183 -16.56 4.27 3.77
N VAL A 184 -15.63 4.59 4.66
CA VAL A 184 -14.36 5.22 4.31
C VAL A 184 -13.40 4.15 3.78
N ASP A 185 -12.86 4.38 2.59
CA ASP A 185 -11.99 3.46 1.86
C ASP A 185 -10.68 4.14 1.39
N SER A 186 -10.45 5.38 1.78
CA SER A 186 -9.35 6.22 1.31
C SER A 186 -8.97 7.30 2.31
N ILE A 187 -7.78 7.86 2.14
CA ILE A 187 -7.07 8.77 3.04
C ILE A 187 -6.85 10.10 2.31
N VAL A 188 -6.85 11.21 3.04
CA VAL A 188 -6.37 12.50 2.53
C VAL A 188 -4.97 12.74 3.05
N GLN A 189 -4.00 12.90 2.14
CA GLN A 189 -2.64 13.28 2.50
C GLN A 189 -2.51 14.80 2.50
N ILE A 190 -1.97 15.35 3.58
CA ILE A 190 -1.65 16.77 3.71
C ILE A 190 -0.15 16.88 3.91
N THR A 191 0.51 17.66 3.06
CA THR A 191 1.95 17.90 3.12
C THR A 191 2.20 19.37 3.37
N ASP A 192 2.74 19.70 4.54
CA ASP A 192 3.15 21.06 4.87
C ASP A 192 4.63 21.24 4.54
N LEU A 193 4.91 22.18 3.64
CA LEU A 193 6.25 22.57 3.20
C LEU A 193 6.70 23.89 3.85
N LYS A 194 6.04 24.36 4.92
CA LYS A 194 6.47 25.55 5.66
C LYS A 194 7.89 25.37 6.18
N ASN A 195 8.72 26.40 6.05
CA ASN A 195 10.13 26.41 6.45
C ASN A 195 10.99 25.34 5.76
N PHE A 196 10.54 24.82 4.62
CA PHE A 196 11.30 23.89 3.82
C PHE A 196 12.54 24.57 3.22
N PRO A 197 13.77 24.08 3.52
CA PRO A 197 14.97 24.69 2.95
C PRO A 197 15.10 24.30 1.46
N ALA A 198 14.83 25.24 0.55
CA ALA A 198 15.10 25.07 -0.88
C ALA A 198 16.53 25.54 -1.25
N PRO A 199 17.27 24.88 -2.18
CA PRO A 199 16.98 23.59 -2.81
C PRO A 199 17.90 22.48 -2.28
N MET A 200 17.37 21.59 -1.43
CA MET A 200 18.09 20.36 -1.07
C MET A 200 17.68 19.23 -2.03
N LYS A 201 18.55 18.93 -3.02
CA LYS A 201 18.31 17.92 -4.07
C LYS A 201 17.89 16.55 -3.51
N GLU A 202 18.43 16.16 -2.37
CA GLU A 202 18.12 14.90 -1.67
C GLU A 202 16.64 14.81 -1.27
N LEU A 203 16.08 15.90 -0.76
CA LEU A 203 14.69 15.92 -0.30
C LEU A 203 13.70 15.90 -1.48
N SER A 204 14.05 16.53 -2.59
CA SER A 204 13.29 16.42 -3.84
C SER A 204 13.35 15.00 -4.42
N SER A 205 14.52 14.35 -4.36
CA SER A 205 14.71 12.96 -4.81
C SER A 205 13.88 11.98 -3.98
N ILE A 206 13.98 12.06 -2.64
CA ILE A 206 13.22 11.16 -1.76
C ILE A 206 11.70 11.40 -1.89
N SER A 207 11.27 12.65 -2.05
CA SER A 207 9.85 12.97 -2.25
C SER A 207 9.31 12.35 -3.55
N LYS A 208 10.07 12.41 -4.65
CA LYS A 208 9.71 11.72 -5.91
C LYS A 208 9.65 10.20 -5.74
N LYS A 209 10.57 9.61 -4.98
CA LYS A 209 10.56 8.18 -4.64
C LYS A 209 9.30 7.81 -3.84
N ILE A 210 8.95 8.58 -2.81
CA ILE A 210 7.73 8.38 -2.00
C ILE A 210 6.48 8.44 -2.87
N VAL A 211 6.35 9.48 -3.71
CA VAL A 211 5.19 9.64 -4.61
C VAL A 211 5.06 8.44 -5.54
N THR A 212 6.18 8.02 -6.16
CA THR A 212 6.20 6.85 -7.05
C THR A 212 5.78 5.58 -6.32
N LEU A 213 6.34 5.34 -5.13
CA LEU A 213 6.05 4.17 -4.29
C LEU A 213 4.55 4.11 -3.93
N PHE A 214 3.97 5.23 -3.50
CA PHE A 214 2.56 5.27 -3.15
C PHE A 214 1.65 5.10 -4.37
N GLN A 215 1.97 5.73 -5.50
CA GLN A 215 1.17 5.58 -6.72
C GLN A 215 1.21 4.15 -7.29
N SER A 216 2.36 3.48 -7.24
CA SER A 216 2.51 2.13 -7.78
C SER A 216 1.89 1.06 -6.88
N ASN A 217 1.95 1.25 -5.56
CA ASN A 217 1.64 0.19 -4.60
C ASN A 217 0.34 0.39 -3.82
N TYR A 218 -0.21 1.62 -3.81
CA TYR A 218 -1.42 1.98 -3.07
C TYR A 218 -2.50 2.61 -3.95
N PRO A 219 -2.90 1.95 -5.06
CA PRO A 219 -3.84 2.53 -6.01
C PRO A 219 -5.17 2.86 -5.34
N GLY A 220 -5.58 4.13 -5.42
CA GLY A 220 -6.86 4.61 -4.91
C GLY A 220 -7.00 4.63 -3.39
N ILE A 221 -5.91 4.45 -2.63
CA ILE A 221 -5.88 4.66 -1.17
C ILE A 221 -5.78 6.15 -0.86
N ILE A 222 -4.87 6.87 -1.50
CA ILE A 222 -4.76 8.32 -1.34
C ILE A 222 -5.83 8.97 -2.23
N ASN A 223 -6.86 9.55 -1.62
CA ASN A 223 -7.95 10.23 -2.32
C ASN A 223 -7.49 11.58 -2.87
N LYS A 224 -6.77 12.33 -2.05
CA LYS A 224 -6.30 13.67 -2.35
C LYS A 224 -4.95 13.90 -1.69
N ASN A 225 -4.07 14.61 -2.38
CA ASN A 225 -2.82 15.12 -1.83
C ASN A 225 -2.91 16.66 -1.83
N VAL A 226 -2.90 17.26 -0.64
CA VAL A 226 -2.96 18.71 -0.44
C VAL A 226 -1.56 19.16 -0.02
N ARG A 227 -0.97 20.09 -0.76
CA ARG A 227 0.30 20.73 -0.38
C ARG A 227 0.01 22.11 0.19
N LEU A 228 0.54 22.38 1.36
CA LEU A 228 0.49 23.68 2.02
C LEU A 228 1.87 24.31 1.93
N ASN A 229 1.93 25.63 1.77
CA ASN A 229 3.18 26.39 1.72
C ASN A 229 4.17 25.88 0.66
N SER A 230 3.66 25.30 -0.43
CA SER A 230 4.42 25.10 -1.66
C SER A 230 4.46 26.44 -2.38
N ASP A 231 5.65 26.98 -2.66
CA ASP A 231 5.78 28.12 -3.56
C ASP A 231 5.04 27.81 -4.86
N CYS A 232 4.16 28.72 -5.26
CA CYS A 232 3.49 28.66 -6.55
C CYS A 232 4.52 29.05 -7.62
N ASP A 233 4.86 28.12 -8.51
CA ASP A 233 5.23 28.49 -9.88
C ASP A 233 3.95 28.83 -10.67
#